data_AF-A0A6A6KB16-F1
#
_entry.id   AF-A0A6A6KB16-F1
#
_cell.length_a   1.000
_cell.length_b   1.000
_cell.length_c   1.000
_cell.angle_alpha   90.00
_cell.angle_beta   90.00
_cell.angle_gamma   90.00
#
_symmetry.space_group_name_H-M   'P 1'
#
loop_
_entity.id
_entity.type
_entity.pdbx_description
1 polymer ?
#
loop_
_entity_poly.entity_id
_entity_poly.type
_entity_poly.pdbx_seq_one_letter_code
_entity_poly.pdbx_strand_id
1 'polypeptide(L)'
;MKKQELPSWRDCCIYRVPKTLRKIKPEAFSPRLISLGPLKTPLQERTDEPPVQDETVKMETVKLKYLEKFYERTERNLEELLKIVEKQEERIRRCYEEIDVKDDVEFRERILVDSVFIIELFLKEKEPKEHVYDFIVGKPWLRTAVQEDLILLENQLPYFILDELYKFIDCLIDTDKDVDFLIDKGILVNGLGDSEMVAKLFNDLCKEIIEDEFCFETIRQKLYDHYGNCWYRTVAIMRHVYFSNIFRGSGTIVAIMLLIFTLIQFINSLMEIF
;
A
#
# COMPACT_ATOMS: atom_id res chain seq x y z
N MET A 1 -24.50 -22.50 -1.22
CA MET A 1 -24.66 -21.72 -2.46
C MET A 1 -24.90 -20.27 -2.05
N LYS A 2 -23.88 -19.40 -2.14
CA LYS A 2 -24.08 -17.95 -1.94
C LYS A 2 -24.93 -17.44 -3.09
N LYS A 3 -26.03 -16.75 -2.77
CA LYS A 3 -26.93 -16.14 -3.74
C LYS A 3 -26.20 -14.94 -4.33
N GLN A 4 -25.88 -14.98 -5.61
CA GLN A 4 -25.28 -13.86 -6.33
C GLN A 4 -26.39 -12.82 -6.51
N GLU A 5 -26.45 -11.83 -5.63
CA GLU A 5 -27.32 -10.66 -5.82
C GLU A 5 -26.80 -9.90 -7.04
N LEU A 6 -27.69 -9.53 -7.97
CA LEU A 6 -27.31 -8.72 -9.12
C LEU A 6 -26.68 -7.41 -8.61
N PRO A 7 -25.58 -6.93 -9.22
CA PRO A 7 -24.94 -5.69 -8.81
C PRO A 7 -25.95 -4.54 -8.87
N SER A 8 -26.05 -3.78 -7.77
CA SER A 8 -26.71 -2.48 -7.77
C SER A 8 -26.07 -1.63 -8.86
N TRP A 9 -26.86 -1.12 -9.81
CA TRP A 9 -26.41 -0.26 -10.92
C TRP A 9 -25.63 1.00 -10.49
N ARG A 10 -25.58 1.30 -9.19
CA ARG A 10 -24.83 2.42 -8.63
C ARG A 10 -23.32 2.16 -8.55
N ASP A 11 -22.88 0.90 -8.53
CA ASP A 11 -21.49 0.56 -8.21
C ASP A 11 -20.67 0.15 -9.45
N CYS A 12 -21.34 -0.26 -10.54
CA CYS A 12 -20.69 -0.67 -11.78
C CYS A 12 -20.16 0.54 -12.55
N CYS A 13 -18.86 0.58 -12.84
CA CYS A 13 -18.19 1.69 -13.53
C CYS A 13 -17.18 1.27 -14.60
N ILE A 14 -16.93 -0.04 -14.75
CA ILE A 14 -16.05 -0.62 -15.76
C ILE A 14 -16.89 -1.57 -16.63
N TYR A 15 -17.20 -1.10 -17.85
CA TYR A 15 -18.12 -1.75 -18.77
C TYR A 15 -17.38 -2.39 -19.95
N ARG A 16 -17.95 -3.46 -20.51
CA ARG A 16 -17.51 -4.03 -21.78
C ARG A 16 -17.90 -3.09 -22.92
N VAL A 17 -16.98 -2.89 -23.84
CA VAL A 17 -17.25 -2.14 -25.06
C VAL A 17 -18.23 -2.95 -25.92
N PRO A 18 -19.35 -2.36 -26.37
CA PRO A 18 -20.29 -3.02 -27.25
C PRO A 18 -19.59 -3.61 -28.49
N LYS A 19 -19.92 -4.87 -28.82
CA LYS A 19 -19.31 -5.59 -29.96
C LYS A 19 -19.44 -4.83 -31.29
N THR A 20 -20.47 -3.99 -31.44
CA THR A 20 -20.67 -3.12 -32.60
C THR A 20 -19.59 -2.06 -32.71
N LEU A 21 -19.22 -1.39 -31.61
CA LEU A 21 -18.15 -0.39 -31.56
C LEU A 21 -16.78 -1.04 -31.76
N ARG A 22 -16.54 -2.20 -31.12
CA ARG A 22 -15.29 -2.94 -31.29
C ARG A 22 -15.04 -3.38 -32.74
N LYS A 23 -16.09 -3.73 -33.50
CA LYS A 23 -15.97 -4.07 -34.92
C LYS A 23 -15.53 -2.90 -35.81
N ILE A 24 -15.82 -1.66 -35.41
CA ILE A 24 -15.48 -0.46 -36.20
C ILE A 24 -13.99 -0.15 -36.08
N LYS A 25 -13.45 -0.23 -34.85
CA LYS A 25 -12.06 0.08 -34.55
C LYS A 25 -11.56 -0.75 -33.36
N PRO A 26 -11.15 -2.01 -33.58
CA PRO A 26 -10.73 -2.88 -32.47
C PRO A 26 -9.50 -2.33 -31.75
N GLU A 27 -8.62 -1.62 -32.45
CA GLU A 27 -7.38 -1.07 -31.89
C GLU A 27 -7.61 0.04 -30.87
N ALA A 28 -8.82 0.60 -30.81
CA ALA A 28 -9.18 1.64 -29.84
C ALA A 28 -9.61 1.08 -28.47
N PHE A 29 -9.77 -0.24 -28.36
CA PHE A 29 -10.31 -0.89 -27.16
C PHE A 29 -9.46 -2.07 -26.69
N SER A 30 -8.60 -2.61 -27.54
CA SER A 30 -7.67 -3.68 -27.17
C SER A 30 -6.32 -3.14 -26.71
N PRO A 31 -5.86 -3.47 -25.49
CA PRO A 31 -4.51 -3.14 -25.06
C PRO A 31 -3.46 -3.81 -25.94
N ARG A 32 -2.30 -3.16 -26.06
CA ARG A 32 -1.20 -3.60 -26.92
C ARG A 32 -0.07 -4.27 -26.14
N LEU A 33 0.22 -3.80 -24.93
CA LEU A 33 1.39 -4.19 -24.14
C LEU A 33 1.01 -4.66 -22.74
N ILE A 34 0.14 -3.93 -22.04
CA ILE A 34 -0.24 -4.23 -20.65
C ILE A 34 -1.75 -4.45 -20.51
N SER A 35 -2.13 -5.58 -19.93
CA SER A 35 -3.50 -5.86 -19.52
C SER A 35 -3.65 -5.57 -18.04
N LEU A 36 -4.63 -4.80 -17.61
CA LEU A 36 -4.89 -4.49 -16.21
C LEU A 36 -6.25 -5.04 -15.79
N GLY A 37 -6.31 -5.50 -14.55
CA GLY A 37 -7.52 -5.97 -13.94
C GLY A 37 -7.99 -7.34 -14.42
N PRO A 38 -9.16 -7.77 -13.95
CA PRO A 38 -9.66 -9.13 -14.12
C PRO A 38 -10.39 -9.34 -15.46
N LEU A 39 -10.66 -8.28 -16.21
CA LEU A 39 -11.24 -8.34 -17.55
C LEU A 39 -10.16 -8.76 -18.53
N LYS A 40 -10.26 -9.97 -19.08
CA LYS A 40 -9.39 -10.39 -20.18
C LYS A 40 -9.92 -9.74 -21.45
N THR A 41 -9.20 -8.74 -21.93
CA THR A 41 -9.38 -8.23 -23.29
C THR A 41 -8.44 -9.01 -24.20
N PRO A 42 -8.91 -9.59 -25.32
CA PRO A 42 -8.00 -10.20 -26.29
C PRO A 42 -6.98 -9.14 -26.74
N LEU A 43 -5.71 -9.39 -26.44
CA LEU A 43 -4.61 -8.58 -26.95
C LEU A 43 -4.61 -8.68 -28.47
N GLN A 44 -4.48 -7.54 -29.15
CA GLN A 44 -4.57 -7.54 -30.60
C GLN A 44 -3.32 -8.19 -31.19
N GLU A 45 -3.48 -9.36 -31.81
CA GLU A 45 -2.42 -9.99 -32.59
C GLU A 45 -2.08 -9.10 -33.80
N ARG A 46 -0.88 -8.50 -33.81
CA ARG A 46 -0.36 -7.82 -35.00
C ARG A 46 -0.13 -8.86 -36.07
N THR A 47 -0.78 -8.68 -37.23
CA THR A 47 -0.74 -9.65 -38.34
C THR A 47 0.59 -9.64 -39.10
N ASP A 48 1.48 -8.68 -38.82
CA ASP A 48 2.74 -8.45 -39.55
C ASP A 48 4.01 -8.47 -38.67
N GLU A 49 3.93 -8.81 -37.38
CA GLU A 49 5.05 -8.82 -36.43
C GLU A 49 5.14 -10.15 -35.64
N PRO A 50 6.34 -10.55 -35.15
CA PRO A 50 6.52 -11.78 -34.39
C PRO A 50 5.57 -11.86 -33.18
N PRO A 51 5.24 -13.07 -32.71
CA PRO A 51 4.07 -13.31 -31.86
C PRO A 51 4.05 -12.44 -30.60
N VAL A 52 2.99 -11.63 -30.47
CA VAL A 52 2.61 -10.75 -29.34
C VAL A 52 2.65 -11.45 -27.97
N GLN A 53 2.57 -12.78 -27.98
CA GLN A 53 2.63 -13.63 -26.79
C GLN A 53 3.95 -13.47 -26.02
N ASP A 54 5.08 -13.24 -26.69
CA ASP A 54 6.39 -13.04 -26.05
C ASP A 54 6.48 -11.68 -25.35
N GLU A 55 5.91 -10.63 -25.95
CA GLU A 55 5.85 -9.29 -25.33
C GLU A 55 4.89 -9.23 -24.14
N THR A 56 3.78 -9.96 -24.19
CA THR A 56 2.82 -10.05 -23.08
C THR A 56 3.46 -10.70 -21.85
N VAL A 57 4.10 -11.86 -22.03
CA VAL A 57 4.82 -12.56 -20.96
C VAL A 57 5.93 -11.68 -20.39
N LYS A 58 6.61 -10.93 -21.25
CA LYS A 58 7.62 -9.96 -20.85
C LYS A 58 7.03 -8.82 -20.03
N MET A 59 5.87 -8.28 -20.39
CA MET A 59 5.23 -7.20 -19.63
C MET A 59 4.67 -7.65 -18.28
N GLU A 60 4.09 -8.85 -18.19
CA GLU A 60 3.71 -9.43 -16.89
C GLU A 60 4.94 -9.62 -15.98
N THR A 61 6.07 -10.05 -16.56
CA THR A 61 7.36 -10.13 -15.82
C THR A 61 7.82 -8.74 -15.36
N VAL A 62 7.61 -7.69 -16.17
CA VAL A 62 7.97 -6.31 -15.79
C VAL A 62 7.09 -5.83 -14.64
N LYS A 63 5.78 -6.13 -14.62
CA LYS A 63 4.93 -5.80 -13.47
C LYS A 63 5.40 -6.45 -12.18
N LEU A 64 5.82 -7.72 -12.24
CA LEU A 64 6.39 -8.41 -11.08
C LEU A 64 7.69 -7.75 -10.62
N LYS A 65 8.55 -7.28 -11.54
CA LYS A 65 9.74 -6.49 -11.17
C LYS A 65 9.38 -5.15 -10.52
N TYR A 66 8.30 -4.51 -10.96
CA TYR A 66 7.81 -3.29 -10.34
C TYR A 66 7.25 -3.57 -8.94
N LEU A 67 6.54 -4.69 -8.76
CA LEU A 67 6.13 -5.16 -7.45
C LEU A 67 7.34 -5.45 -6.54
N GLU A 68 8.39 -6.10 -7.05
CA GLU A 68 9.64 -6.32 -6.31
C GLU A 68 10.31 -4.99 -5.93
N LYS A 69 10.36 -4.01 -6.83
CA LYS A 69 10.92 -2.69 -6.55
C LYS A 69 10.11 -1.92 -5.52
N PHE A 70 8.79 -1.96 -5.63
CA PHE A 70 7.88 -1.42 -4.64
C PHE A 70 8.10 -2.11 -3.28
N TYR A 71 8.28 -3.43 -3.28
CA TYR A 71 8.57 -4.22 -2.08
C TYR A 71 9.92 -3.86 -1.44
N GLU A 72 10.96 -3.66 -2.25
CA GLU A 72 12.26 -3.16 -1.78
C GLU A 72 12.13 -1.77 -1.14
N ARG A 73 11.21 -0.93 -1.63
CA ARG A 73 10.98 0.44 -1.13
C ARG A 73 10.16 0.47 0.16
N THR A 74 9.15 -0.39 0.29
CA THR A 74 8.18 -0.38 1.41
C THR A 74 8.37 -1.52 2.44
N GLU A 75 9.38 -2.36 2.24
CA GLU A 75 9.83 -3.47 3.10
C GLU A 75 8.72 -4.25 3.87
N ARG A 76 8.13 -5.25 3.18
CA ARG A 76 7.24 -6.31 3.73
C ARG A 76 5.76 -6.00 3.97
N ASN A 77 5.16 -5.12 3.18
CA ASN A 77 3.74 -4.77 3.31
C ASN A 77 2.77 -5.62 2.48
N LEU A 78 3.24 -6.60 1.70
CA LEU A 78 2.40 -7.29 0.69
C LEU A 78 1.17 -7.98 1.30
N GLU A 79 1.33 -8.63 2.45
CA GLU A 79 0.23 -9.33 3.13
C GLU A 79 -0.84 -8.34 3.62
N GLU A 80 -0.44 -7.17 4.12
CA GLU A 80 -1.37 -6.13 4.56
C GLU A 80 -2.03 -5.43 3.37
N LEU A 81 -1.30 -5.21 2.27
CA LEU A 81 -1.88 -4.69 1.03
C LEU A 81 -2.87 -5.69 0.42
N LEU A 82 -2.57 -6.99 0.49
CA LEU A 82 -3.50 -8.03 0.06
C LEU A 82 -4.75 -8.05 0.93
N LYS A 83 -4.65 -7.79 2.24
CA LYS A 83 -5.81 -7.63 3.13
C LYS A 83 -6.68 -6.43 2.76
N ILE A 84 -6.11 -5.34 2.20
CA ILE A 84 -6.89 -4.23 1.66
C ILE A 84 -7.76 -4.71 0.52
N VAL A 85 -7.15 -5.40 -0.44
CA VAL A 85 -7.84 -5.95 -1.60
C VAL A 85 -8.90 -6.97 -1.16
N GLU A 86 -8.60 -7.81 -0.17
CA GLU A 86 -9.55 -8.79 0.39
C GLU A 86 -10.76 -8.11 1.03
N LYS A 87 -10.56 -7.06 1.85
CA LYS A 87 -11.66 -6.30 2.47
C LYS A 87 -12.54 -5.62 1.44
N GLN A 88 -11.96 -5.13 0.36
CA GLN A 88 -12.66 -4.40 -0.70
C GLN A 88 -13.14 -5.29 -1.85
N GLU A 89 -12.87 -6.61 -1.81
CA GLU A 89 -13.05 -7.52 -2.96
C GLU A 89 -14.46 -7.43 -3.56
N GLU A 90 -15.49 -7.50 -2.72
CA GLU A 90 -16.89 -7.41 -3.16
C GLU A 90 -17.20 -6.07 -3.83
N ARG A 91 -16.65 -4.96 -3.34
CA ARG A 91 -16.81 -3.63 -3.95
C ARG A 91 -16.10 -3.57 -5.30
N ILE A 92 -14.88 -4.10 -5.38
CA ILE A 92 -14.10 -4.17 -6.62
C ILE A 92 -14.84 -5.00 -7.66
N ARG A 93 -15.39 -6.16 -7.29
CA ARG A 93 -16.16 -7.02 -8.19
C ARG A 93 -17.40 -6.32 -8.73
N ARG A 94 -18.12 -5.56 -7.89
CA ARG A 94 -19.30 -4.80 -8.32
C ARG A 94 -18.99 -3.69 -9.33
N CYS A 95 -17.74 -3.24 -9.42
CA CYS A 95 -17.32 -2.24 -10.41
C CYS A 95 -17.28 -2.78 -11.84
N TYR A 96 -17.14 -4.10 -12.03
CA TYR A 96 -17.06 -4.71 -13.35
C TYR A 96 -18.42 -5.23 -13.81
N GLU A 97 -18.77 -4.99 -15.07
CA GLU A 97 -19.95 -5.59 -15.72
C GLU A 97 -19.82 -7.12 -15.83
N GLU A 98 -18.61 -7.59 -16.16
CA GLU A 98 -18.26 -9.01 -16.28
C GLU A 98 -16.87 -9.27 -15.68
N ILE A 99 -16.64 -10.46 -15.14
CA ILE A 99 -15.34 -10.86 -14.56
C ILE A 99 -14.95 -12.22 -15.14
N ASP A 100 -13.77 -12.28 -15.76
CA ASP A 100 -13.27 -13.52 -16.40
C ASP A 100 -12.53 -14.43 -15.39
N VAL A 101 -12.07 -13.89 -14.27
CA VAL A 101 -11.34 -14.62 -13.21
C VAL A 101 -12.33 -15.16 -12.18
N LYS A 102 -12.41 -16.50 -12.11
CA LYS A 102 -13.32 -17.21 -11.19
C LYS A 102 -12.67 -17.58 -9.86
N ASP A 103 -11.34 -17.65 -9.81
CA ASP A 103 -10.60 -17.94 -8.59
C ASP A 103 -10.38 -16.65 -7.80
N ASP A 104 -10.77 -16.67 -6.52
CA ASP A 104 -10.72 -15.46 -5.68
C ASP A 104 -9.27 -15.08 -5.31
N VAL A 105 -8.36 -16.04 -5.23
CA VAL A 105 -6.95 -15.78 -4.95
C VAL A 105 -6.29 -15.13 -6.16
N GLU A 106 -6.46 -15.72 -7.35
CA GLU A 106 -5.96 -15.17 -8.61
C GLU A 106 -6.52 -13.76 -8.85
N PHE A 107 -7.80 -13.54 -8.51
CA PHE A 107 -8.42 -12.23 -8.61
C PHE A 107 -7.73 -11.19 -7.73
N ARG A 108 -7.57 -11.46 -6.43
CA ARG A 108 -6.93 -10.52 -5.49
C ARG A 108 -5.49 -10.25 -5.85
N GLU A 109 -4.73 -11.29 -6.21
CA GLU A 109 -3.34 -11.16 -6.64
C GLU A 109 -3.22 -10.29 -7.88
N ARG A 110 -4.08 -10.52 -8.90
CA ARG A 110 -4.05 -9.70 -10.11
C ARG A 110 -4.36 -8.23 -9.82
N ILE A 111 -5.40 -7.96 -9.03
CA ILE A 111 -5.75 -6.59 -8.63
C ILE A 111 -4.57 -5.93 -7.89
N LEU A 112 -3.94 -6.65 -6.96
CA LEU A 112 -2.82 -6.11 -6.18
C LEU A 112 -1.61 -5.80 -7.06
N VAL A 113 -1.19 -6.76 -7.90
CA VAL A 113 -0.03 -6.60 -8.80
C VAL A 113 -0.25 -5.42 -9.74
N ASP A 114 -1.42 -5.33 -10.37
CA ASP A 114 -1.73 -4.27 -11.31
C ASP A 114 -1.85 -2.91 -10.62
N SER A 115 -2.41 -2.86 -9.41
CA SER A 115 -2.51 -1.63 -8.61
C SER A 115 -1.13 -1.12 -8.21
N VAL A 116 -0.29 -1.99 -7.67
CA VAL A 116 1.07 -1.65 -7.25
C VAL A 116 1.93 -1.26 -8.46
N PHE A 117 1.76 -1.92 -9.61
CA PHE A 117 2.43 -1.55 -10.85
C PHE A 117 2.13 -0.09 -11.24
N ILE A 118 0.87 0.33 -11.20
CA ILE A 118 0.47 1.71 -11.53
C ILE A 118 1.07 2.71 -10.53
N ILE A 119 0.99 2.41 -9.23
CA ILE A 119 1.55 3.25 -8.16
C ILE A 119 3.06 3.41 -8.37
N GLU A 120 3.79 2.30 -8.51
CA GLU A 120 5.24 2.30 -8.70
C GLU A 120 5.65 3.01 -9.99
N LEU A 121 4.90 2.84 -11.08
CA LEU A 121 5.12 3.55 -12.34
C LEU A 121 5.05 5.07 -12.15
N PHE A 122 4.04 5.57 -11.42
CA PHE A 122 3.92 7.00 -11.13
C PHE A 122 4.98 7.51 -10.16
N LEU A 123 5.39 6.72 -9.18
CA LEU A 123 6.52 7.06 -8.30
C LEU A 123 7.81 7.22 -9.10
N LYS A 124 8.09 6.29 -10.02
CA LYS A 124 9.28 6.35 -10.89
C LYS A 124 9.27 7.51 -11.87
N GLU A 125 8.11 7.90 -12.41
CA GLU A 125 8.00 9.08 -13.29
C GLU A 125 8.43 10.36 -12.56
N LYS A 126 8.22 10.43 -11.23
CA LYS A 126 8.63 11.55 -10.38
C LYS A 126 10.12 11.54 -9.98
N GLU A 127 10.88 10.49 -10.33
CA GLU A 127 12.30 10.32 -9.97
C GLU A 127 13.23 10.31 -11.20
N PRO A 128 13.54 11.46 -11.82
CA PRO A 128 14.29 11.55 -13.09
C PRO A 128 15.67 10.87 -13.06
N LYS A 129 16.28 10.74 -11.88
CA LYS A 129 17.61 10.17 -11.70
C LYS A 129 17.65 8.65 -11.97
N GLU A 130 16.53 7.95 -11.78
CA GLU A 130 16.45 6.49 -12.01
C GLU A 130 16.04 6.12 -13.44
N HIS A 131 15.59 7.09 -14.24
CA HIS A 131 15.00 6.84 -15.57
C HIS A 131 15.93 6.08 -16.50
N VAL A 132 17.24 6.36 -16.46
CA VAL A 132 18.22 5.78 -17.38
C VAL A 132 18.30 4.25 -17.31
N TYR A 133 18.03 3.67 -16.13
CA TYR A 133 18.12 2.22 -15.90
C TYR A 133 16.76 1.52 -15.89
N ASP A 134 15.66 2.26 -15.91
CA ASP A 134 14.32 1.69 -15.86
C ASP A 134 13.87 1.15 -17.22
N PHE A 135 13.16 0.02 -17.20
CA PHE A 135 12.72 -0.66 -18.42
C PHE A 135 11.67 0.14 -19.20
N ILE A 136 10.69 0.76 -18.52
CA ILE A 136 9.57 1.49 -19.12
C ILE A 136 9.91 2.98 -19.21
N VAL A 137 10.19 3.62 -18.08
CA VAL A 137 10.36 5.07 -17.99
C VAL A 137 11.62 5.53 -18.73
N GLY A 138 12.64 4.68 -18.79
CA GLY A 138 13.86 4.92 -19.56
C GLY A 138 13.68 4.90 -21.08
N LYS A 139 12.53 4.46 -21.58
CA LYS A 139 12.25 4.32 -23.02
C LYS A 139 11.01 5.16 -23.39
N PRO A 140 11.19 6.35 -23.98
CA PRO A 140 10.07 7.25 -24.26
C PRO A 140 8.92 6.62 -25.05
N TRP A 141 9.23 5.81 -26.07
CA TRP A 141 8.20 5.12 -26.87
C TRP A 141 7.41 4.09 -26.06
N LEU A 142 8.07 3.39 -25.14
CA LEU A 142 7.45 2.36 -24.31
C LEU A 142 6.59 3.00 -23.22
N ARG A 143 7.06 4.09 -22.63
CA ARG A 143 6.26 4.92 -21.73
C ARG A 143 4.99 5.42 -22.42
N THR A 144 5.09 5.96 -23.64
CA THR A 144 3.91 6.41 -24.41
C THR A 144 2.95 5.26 -24.67
N ALA A 145 3.45 4.09 -25.08
CA ALA A 145 2.61 2.93 -25.34
C ALA A 145 1.92 2.38 -24.07
N VAL A 146 2.62 2.37 -22.93
CA VAL A 146 2.02 2.04 -21.63
C VAL A 146 0.93 3.04 -21.26
N GLN A 147 1.18 4.35 -21.43
CA GLN A 147 0.16 5.38 -21.17
C GLN A 147 -1.08 5.22 -22.06
N GLU A 148 -0.91 4.86 -23.33
CA GLU A 148 -2.02 4.56 -24.24
C GLU A 148 -2.86 3.38 -23.74
N ASP A 149 -2.23 2.33 -23.21
CA ASP A 149 -2.96 1.19 -22.63
C ASP A 149 -3.67 1.55 -21.31
N LEU A 150 -3.07 2.40 -20.47
CA LEU A 150 -3.63 2.85 -19.19
C LEU A 150 -4.93 3.67 -19.33
N ILE A 151 -5.20 4.25 -20.51
CA ILE A 151 -6.42 5.04 -20.75
C ILE A 151 -7.54 4.25 -21.44
N LEU A 152 -7.30 2.98 -21.80
CA LEU A 152 -8.31 2.16 -22.46
C LEU A 152 -9.43 1.79 -21.49
N LEU A 153 -10.67 1.97 -21.93
CA LEU A 153 -11.88 1.80 -21.10
C LEU A 153 -11.97 0.42 -20.42
N GLU A 154 -11.56 -0.64 -21.11
CA GLU A 154 -11.62 -2.03 -20.61
C GLU A 154 -10.35 -2.46 -19.87
N ASN A 155 -9.35 -1.59 -19.79
CA ASN A 155 -8.04 -1.85 -19.20
C ASN A 155 -7.86 -1.04 -17.90
N GLN A 156 -8.90 -1.01 -17.08
CA GLN A 156 -9.00 -0.13 -15.90
C GLN A 156 -9.05 -0.94 -14.60
N LEU A 157 -8.59 -0.30 -13.53
CA LEU A 157 -8.89 -0.68 -12.16
C LEU A 157 -9.82 0.38 -11.54
N PRO A 158 -10.71 0.01 -10.60
CA PRO A 158 -11.51 1.01 -9.89
C PRO A 158 -10.59 1.95 -9.12
N TYR A 159 -10.63 3.25 -9.40
CA TYR A 159 -9.72 4.23 -8.81
C TYR A 159 -9.59 4.14 -7.28
N PHE A 160 -10.70 3.85 -6.59
CA PHE A 160 -10.72 3.74 -5.14
C PHE A 160 -9.75 2.69 -4.58
N ILE A 161 -9.39 1.64 -5.34
CA ILE A 161 -8.41 0.65 -4.83
C ILE A 161 -7.00 1.23 -4.82
N LEU A 162 -6.66 2.03 -5.82
CA LEU A 162 -5.37 2.75 -5.85
C LEU A 162 -5.32 3.75 -4.70
N ASP A 163 -6.41 4.47 -4.48
CA ASP A 163 -6.58 5.41 -3.37
C ASP A 163 -6.43 4.74 -2.00
N GLU A 164 -7.11 3.61 -1.75
CA GLU A 164 -7.03 2.87 -0.48
C GLU A 164 -5.63 2.31 -0.19
N LEU A 165 -4.99 1.71 -1.20
CA LEU A 165 -3.62 1.22 -1.09
C LEU A 165 -2.66 2.37 -0.81
N TYR A 166 -2.87 3.51 -1.47
CA TYR A 166 -2.03 4.68 -1.34
C TYR A 166 -2.21 5.40 0.00
N LYS A 167 -3.46 5.64 0.45
CA LYS A 167 -3.80 6.17 1.79
C LYS A 167 -3.24 5.33 2.92
N PHE A 168 -3.19 4.02 2.75
CA PHE A 168 -2.59 3.14 3.74
C PHE A 168 -1.08 3.38 3.88
N ILE A 169 -0.37 3.62 2.77
CA ILE A 169 1.05 3.97 2.78
C ILE A 169 1.26 5.37 3.36
N ASP A 170 0.39 6.32 3.02
CA ASP A 170 0.42 7.68 3.57
C ASP A 170 0.19 7.71 5.09
N CYS A 171 -0.79 6.95 5.60
CA CYS A 171 -1.00 6.81 7.04
C CYS A 171 0.20 6.20 7.78
N LEU A 172 1.09 5.49 7.07
CA LEU A 172 2.32 4.95 7.64
C LEU A 172 3.46 5.99 7.63
N ILE A 173 3.44 6.97 6.72
CA ILE A 173 4.53 7.92 6.46
C ILE A 173 3.96 9.35 6.41
N ASP A 174 3.79 9.99 7.57
CA ASP A 174 3.29 11.38 7.68
C ASP A 174 4.42 12.36 8.03
N THR A 175 5.34 11.96 8.91
CA THR A 175 6.46 12.80 9.36
C THR A 175 7.81 12.18 9.05
N ASP A 176 8.86 13.01 9.07
CA ASP A 176 10.26 12.58 9.03
C ASP A 176 10.58 11.55 10.13
N LYS A 177 9.89 11.63 11.28
CA LYS A 177 10.02 10.68 12.38
C LYS A 177 9.37 9.33 12.08
N ASP A 178 8.27 9.31 11.34
CA ASP A 178 7.66 8.06 10.90
C ASP A 178 8.59 7.38 9.90
N VAL A 179 9.16 8.15 8.99
CA VAL A 179 10.22 7.69 8.08
C VAL A 179 11.41 7.15 8.87
N ASP A 180 11.97 7.91 9.82
CA ASP A 180 13.10 7.48 10.66
C ASP A 180 12.79 6.25 11.49
N PHE A 181 11.57 6.15 12.03
CA PHE A 181 11.12 5.00 12.80
C PHE A 181 11.01 3.75 11.92
N LEU A 182 10.47 3.90 10.72
CA LEU A 182 10.39 2.82 9.74
C LEU A 182 11.79 2.43 9.26
N ILE A 183 12.73 3.37 9.11
CA ILE A 183 14.15 3.07 8.84
C ILE A 183 14.78 2.30 9.98
N ASP A 184 14.64 2.76 11.23
CA ASP A 184 15.18 2.10 12.42
C ASP A 184 14.64 0.68 12.59
N LYS A 185 13.39 0.47 12.20
CA LYS A 185 12.73 -0.84 12.25
C LYS A 185 13.04 -1.73 11.04
N GLY A 186 13.76 -1.22 10.02
CA GLY A 186 14.02 -1.94 8.77
C GLY A 186 12.72 -2.26 8.02
N ILE A 187 11.83 -1.26 7.98
CA ILE A 187 10.57 -1.25 7.23
C ILE A 187 10.67 -0.29 6.02
N LEU A 188 11.58 0.69 6.07
CA LEU A 188 11.80 1.66 4.99
C LEU A 188 13.30 1.89 4.80
N VAL A 189 13.78 1.86 3.56
CA VAL A 189 15.15 2.26 3.24
C VAL A 189 15.13 3.60 2.53
N ASN A 190 15.78 4.60 3.14
CA ASN A 190 15.78 5.95 2.61
C ASN A 190 16.81 6.13 1.49
N GLY A 191 16.38 5.87 0.25
CA GLY A 191 17.16 6.14 -0.96
C GLY A 191 17.35 7.62 -1.30
N LEU A 192 16.54 8.51 -0.70
CA LEU A 192 16.65 9.97 -0.88
C LEU A 192 17.70 10.59 0.06
N GLY A 193 18.11 9.87 1.11
CA GLY A 193 19.09 10.29 2.10
C GLY A 193 18.59 11.31 3.13
N ASP A 194 17.36 11.81 2.97
CA ASP A 194 16.72 12.77 3.88
C ASP A 194 15.28 12.36 4.16
N SER A 195 14.98 12.06 5.42
CA SER A 195 13.68 11.58 5.86
C SER A 195 12.60 12.65 5.75
N GLU A 196 12.97 13.94 5.80
CA GLU A 196 12.05 15.05 5.56
C GLU A 196 11.60 15.07 4.09
N MET A 197 12.51 14.83 3.15
CA MET A 197 12.18 14.75 1.73
C MET A 197 11.28 13.56 1.40
N VAL A 198 11.47 12.42 2.08
CA VAL A 198 10.60 11.24 1.94
C VAL A 198 9.19 11.57 2.43
N ALA A 199 9.04 12.06 3.66
CA ALA A 199 7.74 12.41 4.22
C ALA A 199 7.03 13.47 3.36
N LYS A 200 7.79 14.48 2.91
CA LYS A 200 7.26 15.51 2.02
C LYS A 200 6.81 14.96 0.66
N LEU A 201 7.54 14.01 0.08
CA LEU A 201 7.15 13.38 -1.20
C LEU A 201 5.79 12.68 -1.08
N PHE A 202 5.60 11.89 -0.02
CA PHE A 202 4.34 11.19 0.25
C PHE A 202 3.21 12.20 0.52
N ASN A 203 3.42 13.14 1.44
CA ASN A 203 2.44 14.19 1.76
C ASN A 203 2.05 15.05 0.55
N ASP A 204 3.03 15.44 -0.29
CA ASP A 204 2.78 16.25 -1.50
C ASP A 204 1.99 15.47 -2.57
N LEU A 205 2.11 14.14 -2.60
CA LEU A 205 1.35 13.29 -3.50
C LEU A 205 -0.09 13.04 -2.98
N CYS A 206 -0.35 13.20 -1.68
CA CYS A 206 -1.67 13.10 -1.04
C CYS A 206 -2.51 14.38 -1.08
N LYS A 207 -1.89 15.55 -1.28
CA LYS A 207 -2.56 16.86 -1.21
C LYS A 207 -3.79 17.04 -2.12
N GLU A 208 -3.84 16.32 -3.23
CA GLU A 208 -4.90 16.44 -4.24
C GLU A 208 -5.91 15.28 -4.20
N ILE A 209 -5.73 14.33 -3.27
CA ILE A 209 -6.62 13.18 -3.12
C ILE A 209 -7.72 13.54 -2.12
N ILE A 210 -8.98 13.51 -2.56
CA ILE A 210 -10.13 13.79 -1.70
C ILE A 210 -10.29 12.63 -0.70
N GLU A 211 -10.25 12.95 0.61
CA GLU A 211 -10.55 11.99 1.67
C GLU A 211 -12.00 11.50 1.58
N ASP A 212 -12.24 10.38 0.89
CA ASP A 212 -13.39 9.51 1.10
C ASP A 212 -13.06 8.33 2.06
N GLU A 213 -14.09 7.60 2.52
CA GLU A 213 -14.01 6.48 3.46
C GLU A 213 -12.79 5.56 3.25
N PHE A 214 -11.91 5.52 4.27
CA PHE A 214 -10.70 4.68 4.30
C PHE A 214 -10.97 3.36 5.02
N CYS A 215 -10.62 2.21 4.42
CA CYS A 215 -10.94 0.88 4.94
C CYS A 215 -10.28 0.52 6.28
N PHE A 216 -9.27 1.29 6.70
CA PHE A 216 -8.65 1.17 8.01
C PHE A 216 -9.01 2.30 8.97
N GLU A 217 -10.02 3.11 8.67
CA GLU A 217 -10.43 4.23 9.53
C GLU A 217 -10.68 3.79 10.97
N THR A 218 -11.36 2.65 11.16
CA THR A 218 -11.60 2.09 12.49
C THR A 218 -10.32 1.64 13.19
N ILE A 219 -9.33 1.13 12.45
CA ILE A 219 -8.04 0.71 13.01
C ILE A 219 -7.21 1.95 13.37
N ARG A 220 -7.17 2.95 12.49
CA ARG A 220 -6.59 4.27 12.73
C ARG A 220 -7.17 4.90 13.99
N GLN A 221 -8.49 4.94 14.10
CA GLN A 221 -9.19 5.49 15.26
C GLN A 221 -8.86 4.74 16.55
N LYS A 222 -8.88 3.40 16.54
CA LYS A 222 -8.47 2.60 17.71
C LYS A 222 -7.02 2.85 18.10
N LEU A 223 -6.14 3.07 17.13
CA LEU A 223 -4.73 3.37 17.38
C LEU A 223 -4.59 4.75 18.03
N TYR A 224 -5.32 5.75 17.52
CA TYR A 224 -5.38 7.08 18.14
C TYR A 224 -5.97 7.04 19.56
N ASP A 225 -7.03 6.28 19.80
CA ASP A 225 -7.62 6.10 21.13
C ASP A 225 -6.62 5.45 22.09
N HIS A 226 -5.85 4.46 21.62
CA HIS A 226 -4.82 3.79 22.41
C HIS A 226 -3.66 4.73 22.77
N TYR A 227 -3.12 5.46 21.80
CA TYR A 227 -2.01 6.40 22.03
C TYR A 227 -2.44 7.67 22.79
N GLY A 228 -3.68 8.13 22.59
CA GLY A 228 -4.27 9.27 23.28
C GLY A 228 -4.59 9.00 24.75
N ASN A 229 -4.66 7.72 25.16
CA ASN A 229 -4.89 7.35 26.54
C ASN A 229 -3.64 7.59 27.40
N CYS A 230 -3.75 8.55 28.34
CA CYS A 230 -2.69 8.90 29.28
C CYS A 230 -2.13 7.70 30.06
N TRP A 231 -2.96 6.70 30.38
CA TRP A 231 -2.52 5.50 31.09
C TRP A 231 -1.55 4.67 30.23
N TYR A 232 -1.94 4.32 29.00
CA TYR A 232 -1.08 3.55 28.10
C TYR A 232 0.20 4.31 27.77
N ARG A 233 0.12 5.63 27.58
CA ARG A 233 1.31 6.48 27.37
C ARG A 233 2.27 6.44 28.56
N THR A 234 1.74 6.56 29.77
CA THR A 234 2.57 6.55 31.00
C THR A 234 3.20 5.17 31.23
N VAL A 235 2.46 4.08 30.99
CA VAL A 235 2.97 2.70 31.09
C VAL A 235 4.05 2.44 30.04
N ALA A 236 3.88 2.91 28.80
CA ALA A 236 4.88 2.78 27.74
C ALA A 236 6.18 3.53 28.10
N ILE A 237 6.08 4.77 28.59
CA ILE A 237 7.23 5.55 29.07
C ILE A 237 7.91 4.83 30.23
N MET A 238 7.15 4.31 31.20
CA MET A 238 7.70 3.59 32.34
C MET A 238 8.48 2.34 31.89
N ARG A 239 7.90 1.56 30.98
CA ARG A 239 8.54 0.37 30.41
C ARG A 239 9.81 0.73 29.65
N HIS A 240 9.77 1.79 28.84
CA HIS A 240 10.91 2.23 28.05
C HIS A 240 12.05 2.82 28.90
N VAL A 241 11.76 3.64 29.91
CA VAL A 241 12.79 4.32 30.68
C VAL A 241 13.41 3.41 31.73
N TYR A 242 12.58 2.63 32.44
CA TYR A 242 13.02 1.87 33.60
C TYR A 242 13.23 0.38 33.30
N PHE A 243 12.48 -0.18 32.36
CA PHE A 243 12.51 -1.61 32.04
C PHE A 243 13.04 -1.90 30.62
N SER A 244 13.79 -0.99 30.02
CA SER A 244 14.35 -1.20 28.66
C SER A 244 15.36 -2.32 28.58
N ASN A 245 16.07 -2.62 29.67
CA ASN A 245 16.94 -3.79 29.76
C ASN A 245 16.96 -4.35 31.19
N ILE A 246 17.42 -5.60 31.31
CA ILE A 246 17.40 -6.37 32.56
C ILE A 246 18.17 -5.64 33.69
N PHE A 247 19.30 -5.00 33.36
CA PHE A 247 20.14 -4.30 34.34
C PHE A 247 19.51 -3.00 34.85
N ARG A 248 18.83 -2.25 33.96
CA ARG A 248 18.13 -1.02 34.32
C ARG A 248 16.90 -1.35 35.16
N GLY A 249 16.16 -2.40 34.76
CA GLY A 249 15.01 -2.92 35.50
C GLY A 249 15.38 -3.40 36.90
N SER A 250 16.42 -4.22 37.05
CA SER A 250 16.88 -4.70 38.35
C SER A 250 17.39 -3.57 39.24
N GLY A 251 18.13 -2.60 38.67
CA GLY A 251 18.57 -1.40 39.39
C GLY A 251 17.41 -0.58 39.95
N THR A 252 16.34 -0.37 39.19
CA THR A 252 15.13 0.30 39.70
C THR A 252 14.44 -0.46 40.82
N ILE A 253 14.34 -1.79 40.72
CA ILE A 253 13.71 -2.61 41.76
C ILE A 253 14.50 -2.50 43.07
N VAL A 254 15.83 -2.58 43.00
CA VAL A 254 16.70 -2.43 44.17
C VAL A 254 16.57 -1.03 44.78
N ALA A 255 16.56 0.02 43.96
CA ALA A 255 16.37 1.39 44.45
C ALA A 255 15.02 1.57 45.16
N ILE A 256 13.94 1.01 44.62
CA ILE A 256 12.61 1.03 45.25
C ILE A 256 12.63 0.27 46.58
N MET A 257 13.24 -0.92 46.62
CA MET A 257 13.33 -1.70 47.86
C MET A 257 14.14 -0.98 48.94
N LEU A 258 15.26 -0.35 48.58
CA LEU A 258 16.06 0.45 49.51
C LEU A 258 15.28 1.65 50.04
N LEU A 259 14.51 2.33 49.19
CA LEU A 259 13.70 3.48 49.59
C LEU A 259 12.56 3.08 50.54
N ILE A 260 11.92 1.94 50.30
CA ILE A 260 10.91 1.38 51.21
C ILE A 260 11.56 1.02 52.56
N PHE A 261 12.73 0.39 52.52
CA PHE A 261 13.45 -0.01 53.73
C PHE A 261 13.87 1.20 54.57
N THR A 262 14.39 2.27 53.96
CA THR A 262 14.74 3.50 54.68
C THR A 262 13.52 4.21 55.25
N LEU A 263 12.38 4.19 54.55
CA LEU A 263 11.12 4.76 55.04
C LEU A 263 10.61 4.02 56.29
N ILE A 264 10.66 2.68 56.28
CA ILE A 264 10.31 1.85 57.44
C ILE A 264 11.24 2.15 58.62
N GLN A 265 12.55 2.21 58.39
CA GLN A 265 13.52 2.55 59.42
C GLN A 265 13.26 3.94 60.03
N PHE A 266 12.94 4.93 59.20
CA PHE A 266 12.62 6.28 59.65
C PHE A 266 11.35 6.33 60.51
N ILE A 267 10.27 5.63 60.09
CA ILE A 267 9.03 5.55 60.87
C ILE A 267 9.27 4.88 62.23
N ASN A 268 10.03 3.77 62.25
CA ASN A 268 10.37 3.09 63.49
C ASN A 268 11.18 3.99 64.42
N SER A 269 12.15 4.74 63.88
CA SER A 269 12.93 5.69 64.67
C SER A 269 12.09 6.84 65.23
N LEU A 270 11.08 7.32 64.50
CA LEU A 270 10.15 8.34 65.01
C LEU A 270 9.27 7.79 66.15
N MET A 271 8.77 6.57 66.01
CA MET A 271 7.95 5.92 67.04
C MET A 271 8.72 5.62 68.33
N GLU A 272 10.04 5.52 68.28
CA GLU A 272 10.88 5.40 69.50
C GLU A 272 11.14 6.75 70.19
N ILE A 273 10.97 7.88 69.49
CA ILE A 273 11.25 9.22 70.00
C ILE A 273 10.01 9.86 70.67
N PHE A 274 8.80 9.42 70.30
CA PHE A 274 7.52 9.92 70.85
C PHE A 274 6.87 8.89 71.78
#